data_AF-A0A061FCW7-F1
#
_entry.id   AF-A0A061FCW7-F1
#
_cell.length_a   1.000
_cell.length_b   1.000
_cell.length_c   1.000
_cell.angle_alpha   90.00
_cell.angle_beta   90.00
_cell.angle_gamma   90.00
#
_symmetry.space_group_name_H-M   'P 1'
#
loop_
_entity.id
_entity.type
_entity.pdbx_description
1 polymer ?
#
loop_
_entity_poly.entity_id
_entity_poly.type
_entity_poly.pdbx_seq_one_letter_code
_entity_poly.pdbx_strand_id
1 'polypeptide(L)'
;MIGLRVEKNKPPSLVSLCLGVVGRHLEDIVEDLSEIAVSFPADIKITLAAIARRRKLLNDDVIVSLADSSWEILDLSGSDVSDFGLTKVAEMCKSLCAVDISQCNKITANGVSELVQHCHSLETLRCGGCPASESTARRCLGILKPKLNDVGGDSWEELDTMEIGHGAQSLRWLVWPKIDKDSLEMLSTECPRIIVNPKPSLFSFRGTEVPREALPDVALDDPIIKDIDPKTWVFCRFTPKAISQTLSSPNELSLAEKFRLAFVERDMRLAPKRAKNARQHQRRAEREWMMTSTRAKALALASQASKSLHGRS
;
A
#
# COMPACT_ATOMS: atom_id res chain seq x y z
N MET A 1 31.20 -2.58 25.47
CA MET A 1 30.76 -3.71 24.63
C MET A 1 29.29 -3.96 24.91
N ILE A 2 28.41 -3.33 24.12
CA ILE A 2 26.95 -3.55 24.22
C ILE A 2 26.66 -4.71 23.27
N GLY A 3 26.18 -5.82 23.82
CA GLY A 3 25.90 -7.04 23.07
C GLY A 3 24.81 -6.79 22.04
N LEU A 4 25.19 -6.85 20.76
CA LEU A 4 24.27 -7.05 19.65
C LEU A 4 23.56 -8.38 19.89
N ARG A 5 22.32 -8.32 20.39
CA ARG A 5 21.40 -9.45 20.31
C ARG A 5 21.21 -9.75 18.82
N VAL A 6 21.88 -10.79 18.34
CA VAL A 6 21.55 -11.42 17.07
C VAL A 6 20.16 -12.00 17.25
N GLU A 7 19.12 -11.24 16.86
CA GLU A 7 17.80 -11.81 16.68
C GLU A 7 17.95 -13.01 15.74
N LYS A 8 17.50 -14.17 16.19
CA LYS A 8 17.49 -15.37 15.35
C LYS A 8 16.50 -15.10 14.22
N ASN A 9 17.02 -14.63 13.08
CA ASN A 9 16.21 -14.37 11.89
C ASN A 9 15.43 -15.63 11.56
N LYS A 10 14.11 -15.56 11.69
CA LYS A 10 13.22 -16.56 11.10
C LYS A 10 13.53 -16.63 9.61
N PRO A 11 13.46 -17.81 8.99
CA PRO A 11 13.60 -17.89 7.54
C PRO A 11 12.52 -17.00 6.90
N PRO A 12 12.87 -16.22 5.86
CA PRO A 12 11.92 -15.35 5.19
C PRO A 12 10.76 -16.17 4.61
N SER A 13 9.56 -15.60 4.64
CA SER A 13 8.40 -16.27 4.06
C SER A 13 8.58 -16.43 2.54
N LEU A 14 7.87 -17.38 1.94
CA LEU A 14 7.88 -17.52 0.48
C LEU A 14 7.40 -16.23 -0.21
N VAL A 15 6.41 -15.54 0.38
CA VAL A 15 5.92 -14.25 -0.13
C VAL A 15 7.04 -13.21 -0.09
N SER A 16 7.77 -13.10 1.02
CA SER A 16 8.90 -12.18 1.17
C SER A 16 10.04 -12.48 0.18
N LEU A 17 10.32 -13.77 -0.07
CA LEU A 17 11.30 -14.19 -1.08
C LEU A 17 10.85 -13.81 -2.49
N CYS A 18 9.59 -14.07 -2.84
CA CYS A 18 9.02 -13.70 -4.13
C CYS A 18 9.03 -12.18 -4.34
N LEU A 19 8.60 -11.41 -3.34
CA LEU A 19 8.65 -9.95 -3.35
C LEU A 19 10.08 -9.42 -3.49
N GLY A 20 11.06 -10.07 -2.88
CA GLY A 20 12.47 -9.74 -3.08
C GLY A 20 12.94 -9.98 -4.52
N VAL A 21 12.51 -11.08 -5.16
CA VAL A 21 12.85 -11.34 -6.58
C VAL A 21 12.14 -10.35 -7.50
N VAL A 22 10.83 -10.20 -7.37
CA VAL A 22 10.01 -9.24 -8.14
C VAL A 22 10.56 -7.84 -7.95
N GLY A 23 10.85 -7.45 -6.70
CA GLY A 23 11.43 -6.17 -6.35
C GLY A 23 12.77 -5.88 -7.02
N ARG A 24 13.65 -6.89 -7.19
CA ARG A 24 14.92 -6.76 -7.93
C ARG A 24 14.73 -6.58 -9.44
N HIS A 25 13.64 -7.07 -9.98
CA HIS A 25 13.27 -6.96 -11.39
C HIS A 25 12.14 -5.96 -11.61
N LEU A 26 11.88 -5.09 -10.63
CA LEU A 26 10.76 -4.16 -10.69
C LEU A 26 10.80 -3.27 -11.95
N GLU A 27 11.99 -2.81 -12.34
CA GLU A 27 12.22 -2.02 -13.56
C GLU A 27 11.76 -2.74 -14.84
N ASP A 28 11.94 -4.07 -14.90
CA ASP A 28 11.55 -4.89 -16.05
C ASP A 28 10.02 -5.11 -16.12
N ILE A 29 9.29 -4.85 -15.02
CA ILE A 29 7.84 -5.08 -14.93
C ILE A 29 7.04 -3.79 -14.78
N VAL A 30 7.67 -2.61 -14.75
CA VAL A 30 6.95 -1.32 -14.56
C VAL A 30 5.90 -1.12 -15.65
N GLU A 31 6.23 -1.47 -16.90
CA GLU A 31 5.32 -1.30 -18.05
C GLU A 31 4.04 -2.14 -17.91
N ASP A 32 4.17 -3.36 -17.39
CA ASP A 32 3.04 -4.29 -17.19
C ASP A 32 2.38 -4.14 -15.80
N LEU A 33 2.92 -3.27 -14.94
CA LEU A 33 2.54 -3.20 -13.52
C LEU A 33 1.05 -2.90 -13.34
N SER A 34 0.50 -2.05 -14.21
CA SER A 34 -0.92 -1.67 -14.18
C SER A 34 -1.88 -2.83 -14.42
N GLU A 35 -1.48 -3.82 -15.25
CA GLU A 35 -2.30 -5.00 -15.53
C GLU A 35 -2.18 -6.05 -14.42
N ILE A 36 -0.96 -6.30 -13.94
CA ILE A 36 -0.70 -7.33 -12.93
C ILE A 36 -1.15 -6.91 -11.52
N ALA A 37 -1.03 -5.62 -11.17
CA ALA A 37 -1.31 -5.12 -9.83
C ALA A 37 -2.79 -5.20 -9.45
N VAL A 38 -3.70 -5.28 -10.42
CA VAL A 38 -5.15 -5.49 -10.17
C VAL A 38 -5.41 -6.76 -9.35
N SER A 39 -4.56 -7.78 -9.53
CA SER A 39 -4.68 -9.06 -8.84
C SER A 39 -3.99 -9.09 -7.48
N PHE A 40 -3.19 -8.07 -7.16
CA PHE A 40 -2.37 -8.07 -5.95
C PHE A 40 -3.15 -7.63 -4.72
N PRO A 41 -3.03 -8.38 -3.60
CA PRO A 41 -3.42 -7.91 -2.29
C PRO A 41 -2.76 -6.58 -1.89
N ALA A 42 -3.42 -5.82 -1.02
CA ALA A 42 -2.97 -4.50 -0.58
C ALA A 42 -1.58 -4.50 0.09
N ASP A 43 -1.27 -5.54 0.87
CA ASP A 43 0.03 -5.73 1.54
C ASP A 43 1.16 -5.95 0.53
N ILE A 44 0.88 -6.69 -0.55
CA ILE A 44 1.80 -6.86 -1.67
C ILE A 44 2.01 -5.53 -2.40
N LYS A 45 0.93 -4.80 -2.70
CA LYS A 45 1.00 -3.51 -3.39
C LYS A 45 1.82 -2.47 -2.62
N ILE A 46 1.58 -2.30 -1.31
CA ILE A 46 2.34 -1.34 -0.50
C ILE A 46 3.80 -1.76 -0.35
N THR A 47 4.08 -3.07 -0.29
CA THR A 47 5.46 -3.57 -0.27
C THR A 47 6.18 -3.28 -1.58
N LEU A 48 5.51 -3.43 -2.72
CA LEU A 48 6.06 -3.06 -4.03
C LEU A 48 6.31 -1.55 -4.13
N ALA A 49 5.41 -0.71 -3.61
CA ALA A 49 5.59 0.74 -3.57
C ALA A 49 6.81 1.14 -2.73
N ALA A 50 7.00 0.51 -1.56
CA ALA A 50 8.18 0.71 -0.71
C ALA A 50 9.48 0.28 -1.40
N ILE A 51 9.48 -0.86 -2.11
CA ILE A 51 10.62 -1.31 -2.90
C ILE A 51 10.91 -0.33 -4.05
N ALA A 52 9.88 0.11 -4.79
CA ALA A 52 10.00 1.08 -5.87
C ALA A 52 10.64 2.39 -5.38
N ARG A 53 10.20 2.89 -4.23
CA ARG A 53 10.74 4.09 -3.60
C ARG A 53 12.23 3.94 -3.31
N ARG A 54 12.62 2.82 -2.67
CA ARG A 54 14.01 2.53 -2.30
C ARG A 54 14.91 2.30 -3.52
N ARG A 55 14.33 1.83 -4.63
CA ARG A 55 15.01 1.69 -5.92
C ARG A 55 15.04 2.95 -6.78
N LYS A 56 14.40 4.05 -6.34
CA LYS A 56 14.22 5.29 -7.14
C LYS A 56 13.44 5.06 -8.44
N LEU A 57 12.50 4.12 -8.42
CA LEU A 57 11.58 3.81 -9.52
C LEU A 57 10.16 4.28 -9.25
N LEU A 58 9.87 4.82 -8.05
CA LEU A 58 8.53 5.28 -7.72
C LEU A 58 8.23 6.63 -8.40
N ASN A 59 7.28 6.61 -9.33
CA ASN A 59 6.74 7.75 -10.07
C ASN A 59 5.21 7.67 -10.09
N ASP A 60 4.55 8.60 -10.80
CA ASP A 60 3.08 8.67 -10.88
C ASP A 60 2.45 7.37 -11.39
N ASP A 61 2.96 6.78 -12.48
CA ASP A 61 2.39 5.57 -13.07
C ASP A 61 2.47 4.38 -12.11
N VAL A 62 3.62 4.21 -11.45
CA VAL A 62 3.85 3.13 -10.49
C VAL A 62 2.96 3.29 -9.26
N ILE A 63 2.88 4.48 -8.67
CA ILE A 63 2.10 4.67 -7.45
C ILE A 63 0.59 4.56 -7.73
N VAL A 64 0.12 5.06 -8.87
CA VAL A 64 -1.30 4.95 -9.27
C VAL A 64 -1.67 3.49 -9.54
N SER A 65 -0.79 2.72 -10.18
CA SER A 65 -1.03 1.28 -10.43
C SER A 65 -1.08 0.45 -9.15
N LEU A 66 -0.31 0.85 -8.14
CA LEU A 66 -0.22 0.15 -6.86
C LEU A 66 -1.22 0.66 -5.81
N ALA A 67 -1.88 1.80 -6.02
CA ALA A 67 -2.76 2.39 -5.02
C ALA A 67 -3.85 1.40 -4.55
N ASP A 68 -4.17 1.48 -3.25
CA ASP A 68 -5.19 0.65 -2.63
C ASP A 68 -5.89 1.40 -1.51
N SER A 69 -7.22 1.29 -1.44
CA SER A 69 -8.04 2.07 -0.50
C SER A 69 -7.79 1.73 0.97
N SER A 70 -7.15 0.57 1.23
CA SER A 70 -6.80 0.11 2.58
C SER A 70 -5.48 0.65 3.11
N TRP A 71 -4.75 1.47 2.34
CA TRP A 71 -3.48 2.04 2.80
C TRP A 71 -3.68 3.07 3.91
N GLU A 72 -2.96 2.87 5.03
CA GLU A 72 -2.91 3.78 6.17
C GLU A 72 -1.61 4.58 6.23
N ILE A 73 -0.52 4.02 5.71
CA ILE A 73 0.81 4.63 5.74
C ILE A 73 1.37 4.66 4.31
N LEU A 74 1.89 5.82 3.91
CA LEU A 74 2.51 5.98 2.60
C LEU A 74 3.81 6.77 2.69
N ASP A 75 4.90 6.15 2.27
CA ASP A 75 6.20 6.79 2.13
C ASP A 75 6.44 7.13 0.65
N LEU A 76 6.45 8.42 0.30
CA LEU A 76 6.82 8.92 -1.01
C LEU A 76 8.21 9.58 -1.00
N SER A 77 8.94 9.51 0.11
CA SER A 77 10.12 10.35 0.31
C SER A 77 11.20 10.13 -0.76
N GLY A 78 11.64 11.24 -1.37
CA GLY A 78 12.65 11.26 -2.41
C GLY A 78 12.28 10.49 -3.68
N SER A 79 10.98 10.32 -3.95
CA SER A 79 10.44 9.74 -5.19
C SER A 79 10.25 10.79 -6.29
N ASP A 80 9.91 10.33 -7.49
CA ASP A 80 9.60 11.18 -8.64
C ASP A 80 8.08 11.37 -8.84
N VAL A 81 7.29 11.10 -7.80
CA VAL A 81 5.85 11.34 -7.77
C VAL A 81 5.56 12.84 -7.78
N SER A 82 4.58 13.26 -8.57
CA SER A 82 4.12 14.64 -8.70
C SER A 82 2.77 14.85 -7.99
N ASP A 83 2.27 16.09 -8.04
CA ASP A 83 0.91 16.41 -7.57
C ASP A 83 -0.14 15.48 -8.19
N PHE A 84 -0.01 15.09 -9.47
CA PHE A 84 -0.97 14.22 -10.13
C PHE A 84 -1.06 12.83 -9.46
N GLY A 85 0.09 12.17 -9.24
CA GLY A 85 0.14 10.88 -8.57
C GLY A 85 -0.37 10.97 -7.14
N LEU A 86 0.04 12.00 -6.39
CA LEU A 86 -0.42 12.22 -5.02
C LEU A 86 -1.95 12.44 -4.94
N THR A 87 -2.53 13.25 -5.84
CA THR A 87 -3.98 13.47 -5.91
C THR A 87 -4.72 12.17 -6.20
N LYS A 88 -4.27 11.37 -7.18
CA LYS A 88 -4.91 10.08 -7.49
C LYS A 88 -4.87 9.10 -6.34
N VAL A 89 -3.75 9.07 -5.62
CA VAL A 89 -3.63 8.26 -4.40
C VAL A 89 -4.57 8.78 -3.32
N ALA A 90 -4.64 10.08 -3.08
CA ALA A 90 -5.54 10.67 -2.08
C ALA A 90 -7.03 10.45 -2.45
N GLU A 91 -7.38 10.48 -3.73
CA GLU A 91 -8.71 10.15 -4.25
C GLU A 91 -9.12 8.71 -3.89
N MET A 92 -8.18 7.76 -3.87
CA MET A 92 -8.44 6.34 -3.61
C MET A 92 -8.25 5.94 -2.14
N CYS A 93 -7.18 6.41 -1.50
CA CYS A 93 -6.67 5.97 -0.21
C CYS A 93 -7.17 6.88 0.92
N LYS A 94 -8.48 6.81 1.20
CA LYS A 94 -9.13 7.67 2.22
C LYS A 94 -8.70 7.37 3.65
N SER A 95 -8.15 6.17 3.86
CA SER A 95 -7.70 5.67 5.17
C SER A 95 -6.29 6.10 5.54
N LEU A 96 -5.61 6.93 4.72
CA LEU A 96 -4.24 7.37 5.01
C LEU A 96 -4.19 8.18 6.31
N CYS A 97 -3.37 7.71 7.25
CA CYS A 97 -3.09 8.30 8.55
C CYS A 97 -1.70 8.93 8.63
N ALA A 98 -0.72 8.39 7.89
CA ALA A 98 0.64 8.93 7.86
C ALA A 98 1.22 8.98 6.45
N VAL A 99 1.69 10.16 6.04
CA VAL A 99 2.29 10.36 4.70
C VAL A 99 3.62 11.09 4.81
N ASP A 100 4.63 10.59 4.10
CA ASP A 100 5.94 11.23 3.96
C ASP A 100 6.17 11.70 2.52
N ILE A 101 6.26 13.02 2.34
CA ILE A 101 6.56 13.69 1.06
C ILE A 101 7.92 14.41 1.10
N SER A 102 8.78 14.05 2.05
CA SER A 102 10.09 14.66 2.21
C SER A 102 10.98 14.39 1.00
N GLN A 103 11.79 15.37 0.60
CA GLN A 103 12.69 15.29 -0.57
C GLN A 103 11.99 15.04 -1.92
N CYS A 104 10.68 15.17 -2.02
CA CYS A 104 9.94 15.14 -3.29
C CYS A 104 10.07 16.48 -4.02
N ASN A 105 10.65 16.46 -5.22
CA ASN A 105 10.88 17.68 -6.00
C ASN A 105 9.67 18.15 -6.82
N LYS A 106 8.71 17.24 -7.07
CA LYS A 106 7.55 17.47 -7.95
C LYS A 106 6.21 17.63 -7.20
N ILE A 107 6.22 17.48 -5.87
CA ILE A 107 5.05 17.69 -5.02
C ILE A 107 5.04 19.14 -4.53
N THR A 108 3.93 19.83 -4.76
CA THR A 108 3.70 21.22 -4.40
C THR A 108 2.56 21.36 -3.39
N ALA A 109 2.26 22.61 -3.03
CA ALA A 109 1.14 22.90 -2.12
C ALA A 109 -0.21 22.44 -2.69
N ASN A 110 -0.35 22.31 -4.01
CA ASN A 110 -1.57 21.81 -4.63
C ASN A 110 -1.79 20.33 -4.32
N GLY A 111 -0.77 19.47 -4.49
CA GLY A 111 -0.88 18.06 -4.15
C GLY A 111 -1.14 17.84 -2.65
N VAL A 112 -0.53 18.65 -1.79
CA VAL A 112 -0.80 18.60 -0.33
C VAL A 112 -2.22 19.06 -0.01
N SER A 113 -2.75 20.06 -0.72
CA SER A 113 -4.15 20.47 -0.59
C SER A 113 -5.11 19.32 -0.91
N GLU A 114 -4.88 18.63 -2.03
CA GLU A 114 -5.71 17.48 -2.43
C GLU A 114 -5.59 16.32 -1.43
N LEU A 115 -4.37 16.06 -0.94
CA LEU A 115 -4.15 15.06 0.12
C LEU A 115 -4.99 15.36 1.36
N VAL A 116 -4.89 16.59 1.86
CA VAL A 116 -5.62 17.04 3.05
C VAL A 116 -7.14 17.05 2.84
N GLN A 117 -7.59 17.42 1.64
CA GLN A 117 -9.01 17.47 1.28
C GLN A 117 -9.67 16.09 1.22
N HIS A 118 -8.89 15.06 0.93
CA HIS A 118 -9.41 13.72 0.71
C HIS A 118 -9.12 12.74 1.84
N CYS A 119 -7.95 12.84 2.47
CA CYS A 119 -7.51 11.94 3.54
C CYS A 119 -7.82 12.55 4.90
N HIS A 120 -9.09 12.48 5.30
CA HIS A 120 -9.59 13.08 6.54
C HIS A 120 -9.01 12.42 7.80
N SER A 121 -8.48 11.19 7.68
CA SER A 121 -7.80 10.47 8.77
C SER A 121 -6.31 10.81 8.87
N LEU A 122 -5.79 11.75 8.07
CA LEU A 122 -4.36 12.07 8.06
C LEU A 122 -3.94 12.73 9.38
N GLU A 123 -3.19 12.00 10.19
CA GLU A 123 -2.69 12.47 11.49
C GLU A 123 -1.23 12.91 11.45
N THR A 124 -0.41 12.30 10.58
CA THR A 124 1.02 12.60 10.43
C THR A 124 1.36 13.02 9.00
N LEU A 125 1.98 14.19 8.85
CA LEU A 125 2.60 14.62 7.59
C LEU A 125 4.09 14.87 7.80
N ARG A 126 4.92 14.35 6.90
CA ARG A 126 6.37 14.59 6.90
C ARG A 126 6.78 15.30 5.62
N CYS A 127 7.58 16.35 5.75
CA CYS A 127 7.95 17.21 4.63
C CYS A 127 9.32 17.87 4.84
N GLY A 128 9.78 18.57 3.79
CA GLY A 128 11.08 19.24 3.76
C GLY A 128 12.21 18.34 3.29
N GLY A 129 13.45 18.69 3.61
CA GLY A 129 14.64 17.89 3.27
C GLY A 129 15.29 18.18 1.93
N CYS A 130 14.63 18.89 1.00
CA CYS A 130 15.25 19.47 -0.20
C CYS A 130 14.66 20.86 -0.51
N PRO A 131 15.32 21.74 -1.29
CA PRO A 131 14.84 23.11 -1.52
C PRO A 131 13.41 23.20 -2.03
N ALA A 132 12.99 22.29 -2.92
CA ALA A 132 11.63 22.22 -3.44
C ALA A 132 10.63 21.85 -2.34
N SER A 133 10.86 20.74 -1.62
CA SER A 133 9.96 20.31 -0.53
C SER A 133 9.92 21.31 0.64
N GLU A 134 11.02 22.01 0.94
CA GLU A 134 11.06 23.10 1.93
C GLU A 134 10.17 24.28 1.52
N SER A 135 10.23 24.65 0.24
CA SER A 135 9.33 25.68 -0.31
C SER A 135 7.88 25.22 -0.28
N THR A 136 7.61 23.96 -0.62
CA THR A 136 6.27 23.37 -0.52
C THR A 136 5.76 23.40 0.91
N ALA A 137 6.54 22.96 1.90
CA ALA A 137 6.17 22.95 3.31
C ALA A 137 5.75 24.35 3.81
N ARG A 138 6.55 25.39 3.51
CA ARG A 138 6.20 26.79 3.83
C ARG A 138 4.88 27.23 3.19
N ARG A 139 4.67 26.92 1.90
CA ARG A 139 3.43 27.28 1.19
C ARG A 139 2.21 26.51 1.71
N CYS A 140 2.42 25.32 2.29
CA CYS A 140 1.36 24.51 2.87
C CYS A 140 0.92 24.99 4.25
N LEU A 141 1.65 25.88 4.93
CA LEU A 141 1.31 26.32 6.28
C LEU A 141 -0.14 26.78 6.42
N GLY A 142 -0.68 27.51 5.43
CA GLY A 142 -2.09 27.92 5.42
C GLY A 142 -3.10 26.81 5.13
N ILE A 143 -2.68 25.73 4.46
CA ILE A 143 -3.50 24.56 4.11
C ILE A 143 -3.60 23.60 5.29
N LEU A 144 -2.51 23.45 6.06
CA LEU A 144 -2.46 22.59 7.24
C LEU A 144 -3.29 23.15 8.40
N LYS A 145 -3.73 24.40 8.33
CA LYS A 145 -4.61 25.01 9.33
C LYS A 145 -6.02 24.43 9.18
N PRO A 146 -6.64 23.89 10.24
CA PRO A 146 -8.05 23.58 10.19
C PRO A 146 -8.84 24.88 10.00
N LYS A 147 -9.71 24.93 8.97
CA LYS A 147 -10.65 26.04 8.80
C LYS A 147 -11.74 25.89 9.85
N LEU A 148 -11.57 26.55 10.99
CA LEU A 148 -12.68 26.73 11.93
C LEU A 148 -13.78 27.50 11.20
N ASN A 149 -14.92 26.85 10.95
CA ASN A 149 -16.14 27.60 10.70
C ASN A 149 -16.46 28.41 11.96
N ASP A 150 -17.05 29.59 11.80
CA ASP A 150 -17.39 30.57 12.84
C ASP A 150 -18.34 29.99 13.90
N VAL A 151 -17.80 29.13 14.77
CA VAL A 151 -18.49 28.51 15.89
C VAL A 151 -17.89 29.12 17.14
N GLY A 152 -18.68 29.94 17.84
CA GLY A 152 -18.31 30.66 19.05
C GLY A 152 -18.06 29.75 20.26
N GLY A 153 -17.01 28.92 20.17
CA GLY A 153 -16.46 28.14 21.28
C GLY A 153 -14.99 28.49 21.46
N ASP A 154 -14.66 29.20 22.54
CA ASP A 154 -13.32 29.73 22.85
C ASP A 154 -12.28 28.64 23.22
N SER A 155 -12.46 27.39 22.82
CA SER A 155 -11.53 26.31 23.14
C SER A 155 -11.51 25.20 22.09
N TRP A 156 -10.30 24.88 21.62
CA TRP A 156 -10.01 23.73 20.75
C TRP A 156 -10.34 22.37 21.39
N GLU A 157 -10.65 22.34 22.70
CA GLU A 157 -10.95 21.12 23.46
C GLU A 157 -12.41 20.65 23.33
N GLU A 158 -13.32 21.45 22.76
CA GLU A 158 -14.79 21.18 22.76
C GLU A 158 -15.44 21.07 21.37
N LEU A 159 -14.68 21.16 20.27
CA LEU A 159 -15.24 21.05 18.93
C LEU A 159 -15.48 19.59 18.52
N ASP A 160 -16.75 19.19 18.47
CA ASP A 160 -17.20 17.91 17.95
C ASP A 160 -16.88 17.80 16.44
N THR A 161 -16.40 16.62 16.03
CA THR A 161 -15.83 16.30 14.71
C THR A 161 -16.74 16.57 13.51
N MET A 162 -18.03 16.88 13.73
CA MET A 162 -19.03 16.99 12.66
C MET A 162 -19.24 18.42 12.09
N GLU A 163 -18.75 19.48 12.73
CA GLU A 163 -19.15 20.87 12.36
C GLU A 163 -18.06 21.71 11.65
N ILE A 164 -16.91 21.12 11.31
CA ILE A 164 -15.78 21.86 10.73
C ILE A 164 -15.66 21.58 9.22
N GLY A 165 -15.58 22.64 8.41
CA GLY A 165 -15.45 22.56 6.96
C GLY A 165 -14.09 22.01 6.48
N HIS A 166 -13.98 21.80 5.17
CA HIS A 166 -12.81 21.26 4.46
C HIS A 166 -11.44 21.72 5.02
N GLY A 167 -10.54 20.78 5.37
CA GLY A 167 -9.18 21.05 5.87
C GLY A 167 -8.50 19.85 6.57
N ALA A 168 -7.30 20.06 7.14
CA ALA A 168 -6.47 19.03 7.81
C ALA A 168 -7.00 18.69 9.22
N GLN A 169 -8.23 18.21 9.31
CA GLN A 169 -8.98 18.06 10.56
C GLN A 169 -8.36 17.07 11.56
N SER A 170 -7.66 16.04 11.08
CA SER A 170 -7.03 15.03 11.94
C SER A 170 -5.55 15.24 12.16
N LEU A 171 -4.92 16.23 11.51
CA LEU A 171 -3.48 16.40 11.55
C LEU A 171 -3.01 16.79 12.96
N ARG A 172 -2.12 15.99 13.53
CA ARG A 172 -1.58 16.17 14.89
C ARG A 172 -0.06 16.28 14.89
N TRP A 173 0.62 15.66 13.94
CA TRP A 173 2.07 15.61 13.92
C TRP A 173 2.60 16.09 12.58
N LEU A 174 3.49 17.09 12.65
CA LEU A 174 4.22 17.60 11.50
C LEU A 174 5.71 17.32 11.69
N VAL A 175 6.28 16.49 10.83
CA VAL A 175 7.72 16.22 10.82
C VAL A 175 8.35 17.09 9.75
N TRP A 176 8.98 18.17 10.18
CA TRP A 176 9.67 19.13 9.33
C TRP A 176 11.00 19.55 9.97
N PRO A 177 12.08 18.77 9.78
CA PRO A 177 13.31 18.91 10.57
C PRO A 177 14.01 20.27 10.47
N LYS A 178 13.87 20.98 9.35
CA LYS A 178 14.53 22.26 9.06
C LYS A 178 13.55 23.44 9.01
N ILE A 179 12.45 23.37 9.76
CA ILE A 179 11.49 24.47 9.87
C ILE A 179 12.18 25.76 10.34
N ASP A 180 11.89 26.88 9.68
CA ASP A 180 12.36 28.20 10.09
C ASP A 180 11.57 28.75 11.29
N LYS A 181 12.14 29.75 11.97
CA LYS A 181 11.55 30.30 13.19
C LYS A 181 10.17 30.90 12.94
N ASP A 182 10.01 31.63 11.84
CA ASP A 182 8.77 32.32 11.51
C ASP A 182 7.64 31.32 11.25
N SER A 183 7.93 30.24 10.50
CA SER A 183 6.99 29.14 10.24
C SER A 183 6.60 28.38 11.51
N LEU A 184 7.56 28.15 12.41
CA LEU A 184 7.31 27.49 13.69
C LEU A 184 6.47 28.36 14.63
N GLU A 185 6.76 29.65 14.68
CA GLU A 185 5.98 30.63 15.46
C GLU A 185 4.54 30.68 14.94
N MET A 186 4.35 30.78 13.62
CA MET A 186 3.03 30.77 12.98
C MET A 186 2.20 29.52 13.34
N LEU A 187 2.80 28.32 13.29
CA LEU A 187 2.09 27.09 13.68
C LEU A 187 1.78 27.08 15.18
N SER A 188 2.70 27.54 16.02
CA SER A 188 2.51 27.55 17.47
C SER A 188 1.42 28.53 17.91
N THR A 189 1.32 29.69 17.25
CA THR A 189 0.31 30.71 17.57
C THR A 189 -1.05 30.39 16.98
N GLU A 190 -1.10 29.89 15.74
CA GLU A 190 -2.38 29.71 15.02
C GLU A 190 -2.93 28.28 15.09
N CYS A 191 -2.09 27.27 15.33
CA CYS A 191 -2.47 25.85 15.28
C CYS A 191 -1.77 25.03 16.39
N PRO A 192 -2.02 25.32 17.68
CA PRO A 192 -1.31 24.69 18.80
C PRO A 192 -1.54 23.18 18.92
N ARG A 193 -2.55 22.64 18.23
CA ARG A 193 -2.82 21.20 18.15
C ARG A 193 -1.75 20.44 17.36
N ILE A 194 -1.11 21.05 16.37
CA ILE A 194 -0.10 20.40 15.54
C ILE A 194 1.24 20.45 16.26
N ILE A 195 1.72 19.28 16.68
CA ILE A 195 3.03 19.13 17.31
C ILE A 195 4.08 18.99 16.21
N VAL A 196 4.99 19.95 16.14
CA VAL A 196 6.09 19.98 15.17
C VAL A 196 7.31 19.23 15.74
N ASN A 197 7.86 18.29 14.97
CA ASN A 197 9.05 17.50 15.31
C ASN A 197 9.02 16.90 16.73
N PRO A 198 8.02 16.05 17.04
CA PRO A 198 7.89 15.47 18.37
C PRO A 198 9.10 14.61 18.72
N LYS A 199 9.50 14.65 20.00
CA LYS A 199 10.58 13.81 20.53
C LYS A 199 10.00 12.63 21.30
N PRO A 200 10.63 11.44 21.26
CA PRO A 200 10.20 10.32 22.07
C PRO A 200 10.42 10.65 23.55
N SER A 201 9.33 10.72 24.32
CA SER A 201 9.36 10.97 25.77
C SER A 201 9.67 9.68 26.53
N LEU A 202 10.66 9.69 27.42
CA LEU A 202 10.98 8.53 28.30
C LEU A 202 10.04 8.42 29.52
N PHE A 203 9.21 9.43 29.78
CA PHE A 203 8.31 9.50 30.93
C PHE A 203 6.90 9.94 30.48
N SER A 204 5.94 9.01 30.52
CA SER A 204 4.53 9.25 30.19
C SER A 204 3.80 9.87 31.38
N PHE A 205 3.93 11.19 31.58
CA PHE A 205 3.01 11.95 32.44
C PHE A 205 2.20 12.90 31.54
N ARG A 206 0.92 12.54 31.33
CA ARG A 206 -0.10 13.13 30.43
C ARG A 206 -0.04 12.73 28.93
N GLY A 207 -0.63 11.58 28.61
CA GLY A 207 -1.78 11.55 27.69
C GLY A 207 -1.57 11.63 26.17
N THR A 208 -0.38 11.77 25.61
CA THR A 208 -0.18 11.57 24.15
C THR A 208 1.13 10.86 23.88
N GLU A 209 1.06 9.55 23.64
CA GLU A 209 2.19 8.78 23.14
C GLU A 209 2.47 9.23 21.70
N VAL A 210 3.72 9.58 21.41
CA VAL A 210 4.14 9.98 20.06
C VAL A 210 4.20 8.73 19.20
N PRO A 211 3.41 8.63 18.11
CA PRO A 211 3.43 7.46 17.25
C PRO A 211 4.77 7.35 16.53
N ARG A 212 5.14 6.12 16.14
CA ARG A 212 6.40 5.85 15.41
C ARG A 212 6.49 6.67 14.12
N GLU A 213 5.36 6.85 13.46
CA GLU A 213 5.19 7.58 12.20
C GLU A 213 5.61 9.05 12.34
N ALA A 214 5.56 9.61 13.55
CA ALA A 214 5.95 10.99 13.83
C ALA A 214 7.45 11.14 14.21
N LEU A 215 8.23 10.05 14.29
CA LEU A 215 9.65 10.09 14.71
C LEU A 215 10.64 10.23 13.54
N PRO A 216 11.33 11.38 13.38
CA PRO A 216 12.05 11.75 12.14
C PRO A 216 13.13 10.77 11.67
N ASP A 217 13.70 9.99 12.57
CA ASP A 217 14.84 9.10 12.29
C ASP A 217 14.44 7.74 11.68
N VAL A 218 13.15 7.52 11.47
CA VAL A 218 12.60 6.22 11.10
C VAL A 218 11.82 6.35 9.79
N ALA A 219 12.13 5.55 8.76
CA ALA A 219 11.36 5.57 7.52
C ALA A 219 9.96 4.97 7.74
N LEU A 220 8.95 5.57 7.13
CA LEU A 220 7.57 5.13 7.31
C LEU A 220 7.38 3.68 6.82
N ASP A 221 8.09 3.31 5.74
CA ASP A 221 7.99 2.00 5.11
C ASP A 221 8.88 0.89 5.71
N ASP A 222 9.75 1.17 6.69
CA ASP A 222 10.61 0.12 7.29
C ASP A 222 9.83 -1.11 7.82
N PRO A 223 8.65 -1.00 8.46
CA PRO A 223 7.91 -2.16 8.96
C PRO A 223 7.34 -3.01 7.83
N ILE A 224 7.05 -2.39 6.69
CA ILE A 224 6.48 -3.03 5.51
C ILE A 224 7.52 -3.94 4.86
N ILE A 225 8.78 -3.48 4.79
CA ILE A 225 9.87 -4.19 4.12
C ILE A 225 10.80 -4.98 5.07
N LYS A 226 10.46 -5.09 6.37
CA LYS A 226 11.33 -5.72 7.38
C LYS A 226 11.77 -7.15 7.04
N ASP A 227 10.93 -7.90 6.33
CA ASP A 227 11.17 -9.31 5.98
C ASP A 227 11.76 -9.47 4.56
N ILE A 228 11.99 -8.37 3.84
CA ILE A 228 12.56 -8.37 2.49
C ILE A 228 14.08 -8.20 2.58
N ASP A 229 14.83 -9.03 1.83
CA ASP A 229 16.30 -8.92 1.78
C ASP A 229 16.71 -7.53 1.27
N PRO A 230 17.53 -6.75 2.01
CA PRO A 230 17.98 -5.44 1.59
C PRO A 230 18.72 -5.42 0.24
N LYS A 231 19.31 -6.54 -0.20
CA LYS A 231 19.87 -6.69 -1.56
C LYS A 231 18.85 -6.46 -2.66
N THR A 232 17.56 -6.44 -2.35
CA THR A 232 16.46 -6.16 -3.28
C THR A 232 16.56 -4.76 -3.88
N TRP A 233 17.02 -3.77 -3.11
CA TRP A 233 17.14 -2.38 -3.54
C TRP A 233 18.56 -1.82 -3.49
N VAL A 234 19.54 -2.61 -3.03
CA VAL A 234 20.96 -2.26 -3.22
C VAL A 234 21.31 -2.47 -4.68
N PHE A 235 21.73 -1.40 -5.37
CA PHE A 235 22.20 -1.46 -6.75
C PHE A 235 23.45 -2.35 -6.85
N CYS A 236 23.25 -3.65 -7.01
CA CYS A 236 24.32 -4.53 -7.38
C CYS A 236 24.61 -4.22 -8.84
N ARG A 237 25.66 -3.43 -9.11
CA ARG A 237 26.33 -3.52 -10.42
C ARG A 237 26.60 -5.00 -10.60
N PHE A 238 25.85 -5.64 -11.49
CA PHE A 238 26.35 -6.80 -12.17
C PHE A 238 27.59 -6.29 -12.90
N THR A 239 28.76 -6.40 -12.24
CA THR A 239 29.93 -6.72 -13.02
C THR A 239 29.53 -8.03 -13.70
N PRO A 240 29.52 -8.10 -15.04
CA PRO A 240 29.48 -9.39 -15.67
C PRO A 240 30.70 -10.10 -15.10
N LYS A 241 30.50 -11.04 -14.19
CA LYS A 241 31.50 -12.08 -14.01
C LYS A 241 31.67 -12.61 -15.42
N ALA A 242 32.87 -12.40 -15.98
CA ALA A 242 33.24 -12.96 -17.26
C ALA A 242 32.69 -14.38 -17.25
N ILE A 243 31.71 -14.63 -18.11
CA ILE A 243 31.21 -15.96 -18.36
C ILE A 243 32.45 -16.63 -18.93
N SER A 244 33.20 -17.33 -18.08
CA SER A 244 34.06 -18.39 -18.56
C SER A 244 33.12 -19.31 -19.30
N GLN A 245 33.15 -19.19 -20.61
CA GLN A 245 32.43 -20.04 -21.55
C GLN A 245 32.94 -21.47 -21.33
N THR A 246 32.40 -22.14 -20.31
CA THR A 246 32.35 -23.60 -20.33
C THR A 246 31.34 -23.94 -21.39
N LEU A 247 31.85 -24.37 -22.54
CA LEU A 247 31.09 -24.96 -23.64
C LEU A 247 30.00 -25.89 -23.08
N SER A 248 28.75 -25.44 -23.12
CA SER A 248 27.57 -26.28 -22.91
C SER A 248 26.77 -26.30 -24.20
N SER A 249 26.39 -27.49 -24.60
CA SER A 249 25.82 -27.90 -25.90
C SER A 249 24.63 -27.05 -26.39
N PRO A 250 24.32 -27.07 -27.71
CA PRO A 250 23.47 -26.06 -28.35
C PRO A 250 21.97 -26.12 -28.01
N ASN A 251 21.52 -26.92 -27.04
CA ASN A 251 20.11 -27.28 -26.89
C ASN A 251 19.56 -27.26 -25.45
N GLU A 252 20.25 -26.65 -24.48
CA GLU A 252 19.67 -26.52 -23.15
C GLU A 252 18.75 -25.29 -23.04
N LEU A 253 17.45 -25.54 -22.92
CA LEU A 253 16.45 -24.53 -22.59
C LEU A 253 16.85 -23.76 -21.32
N SER A 254 16.58 -22.46 -21.31
CA SER A 254 16.84 -21.60 -20.15
C SER A 254 16.09 -22.11 -18.91
N LEU A 255 16.61 -21.82 -17.71
CA LEU A 255 15.97 -22.25 -16.47
C LEU A 255 14.53 -21.70 -16.36
N ALA A 256 14.30 -20.46 -16.81
CA ALA A 256 12.98 -19.84 -16.86
C ALA A 256 12.02 -20.63 -17.78
N GLU A 257 12.50 -21.05 -18.96
CA GLU A 257 11.73 -21.85 -19.90
C GLU A 257 11.37 -23.22 -19.31
N LYS A 258 12.31 -23.84 -18.57
CA LYS A 258 12.08 -25.09 -17.84
C LYS A 258 11.01 -24.94 -16.76
N PHE A 259 11.01 -23.85 -15.99
CA PHE A 259 9.98 -23.55 -14.99
C PHE A 259 8.61 -23.30 -15.63
N ARG A 260 8.56 -22.54 -16.74
CA ARG A 260 7.33 -22.30 -17.50
C ARG A 260 6.70 -23.60 -17.99
N LEU A 261 7.50 -24.48 -18.58
CA LEU A 261 7.05 -25.78 -19.06
C LEU A 261 6.58 -26.69 -17.91
N ALA A 262 7.30 -26.71 -16.79
CA ALA A 262 6.91 -27.48 -15.60
C ALA A 262 5.57 -27.00 -15.00
N PHE A 263 5.32 -25.68 -15.03
CA PHE A 263 4.04 -25.11 -14.60
C PHE A 263 2.90 -25.54 -15.53
N VAL A 264 3.07 -25.38 -16.85
CA VAL A 264 2.08 -25.80 -17.86
C VAL A 264 1.79 -27.30 -17.74
N GLU A 265 2.82 -28.13 -17.60
CA GLU A 265 2.65 -29.58 -17.45
C GLU A 265 1.88 -29.93 -16.17
N ARG A 266 2.19 -29.28 -15.04
CA ARG A 266 1.46 -29.47 -13.78
C ARG A 266 0.00 -29.06 -13.93
N ASP A 267 -0.27 -27.94 -14.59
CA ASP A 267 -1.64 -27.46 -14.78
C ASP A 267 -2.45 -28.40 -15.69
N MET A 268 -1.84 -28.90 -16.78
CA MET A 268 -2.44 -29.94 -17.62
C MET A 268 -2.72 -31.23 -16.85
N ARG A 269 -1.82 -31.67 -15.95
CA ARG A 269 -2.05 -32.84 -15.08
C ARG A 269 -3.21 -32.62 -14.09
N LEU A 270 -3.39 -31.39 -13.60
CA LEU A 270 -4.43 -31.05 -12.62
C LEU A 270 -5.77 -30.68 -13.24
N ALA A 271 -5.81 -30.26 -14.52
CA ALA A 271 -7.02 -29.83 -15.22
C ALA A 271 -8.15 -30.89 -15.22
N PRO A 272 -7.90 -32.19 -15.47
CA PRO A 272 -8.95 -33.22 -15.39
C PRO A 272 -9.51 -33.37 -13.97
N LYS A 273 -8.66 -33.24 -12.93
CA LYS A 273 -9.09 -33.34 -11.53
C LYS A 273 -9.96 -32.14 -11.14
N ARG A 274 -9.58 -30.93 -11.55
CA ARG A 274 -10.40 -29.73 -11.36
C ARG A 274 -11.75 -29.85 -12.07
N ALA A 275 -11.76 -30.29 -13.33
CA ALA A 275 -12.99 -30.50 -14.09
C ALA A 275 -13.90 -31.57 -13.45
N LYS A 276 -13.33 -32.67 -12.94
CA LYS A 276 -14.08 -33.71 -12.23
C LYS A 276 -14.67 -33.19 -10.92
N ASN A 277 -13.88 -32.45 -10.14
CA ASN A 277 -14.36 -31.85 -8.89
C ASN A 277 -15.46 -30.83 -9.15
N ALA A 278 -15.31 -29.95 -10.15
CA ALA A 278 -16.33 -28.98 -10.54
C ALA A 278 -17.65 -29.66 -10.90
N ARG A 279 -17.61 -30.71 -11.74
CA ARG A 279 -18.80 -31.52 -12.07
C ARG A 279 -19.42 -32.19 -10.84
N GLN A 280 -18.61 -32.63 -9.90
CA GLN A 280 -19.10 -33.24 -8.66
C GLN A 280 -19.78 -32.20 -7.76
N HIS A 281 -19.19 -31.01 -7.61
CA HIS A 281 -19.80 -29.90 -6.88
C HIS A 281 -21.12 -29.46 -7.51
N GLN A 282 -21.17 -29.33 -8.83
CA GLN A 282 -22.39 -28.99 -9.55
C GLN A 282 -23.50 -30.03 -9.32
N ARG A 283 -23.18 -31.33 -9.40
CA ARG A 283 -24.15 -32.40 -9.09
C ARG A 283 -24.63 -32.38 -7.64
N ARG A 284 -23.77 -32.03 -6.68
CA ARG A 284 -24.17 -31.88 -5.27
C ARG A 284 -25.10 -30.69 -5.10
N ALA A 285 -24.75 -29.54 -5.69
CA ALA A 285 -25.57 -28.33 -5.66
C ALA A 285 -26.93 -28.53 -6.33
N GLU A 286 -26.98 -29.24 -7.48
CA GLU A 286 -28.24 -29.58 -8.15
C GLU A 286 -29.12 -30.51 -7.30
N ARG A 287 -28.53 -31.53 -6.65
CA ARG A 287 -29.26 -32.41 -5.73
C ARG A 287 -29.76 -31.66 -4.50
N GLU A 288 -28.94 -30.81 -3.92
CA GLU A 288 -29.31 -29.97 -2.79
C GLU A 288 -30.43 -28.99 -3.16
N TRP A 289 -30.35 -28.37 -4.35
CA TRP A 289 -31.40 -27.52 -4.89
C TRP A 289 -32.71 -28.29 -5.11
N MET A 290 -32.66 -29.51 -5.67
CA MET A 290 -33.84 -30.36 -5.80
C MET A 290 -34.46 -30.76 -4.44
N MET A 291 -33.64 -30.91 -3.41
CA MET A 291 -34.08 -31.30 -2.06
C MET A 291 -34.59 -30.12 -1.22
N THR A 292 -34.14 -28.90 -1.49
CA THR A 292 -34.50 -27.70 -0.72
C THR A 292 -35.56 -26.84 -1.41
N SER A 293 -35.65 -26.87 -2.74
CA SER A 293 -36.62 -26.06 -3.49
C SER A 293 -38.00 -26.72 -3.59
N THR A 294 -39.03 -26.03 -3.08
CA THR A 294 -40.44 -26.41 -3.20
C THR A 294 -40.91 -26.45 -4.66
N ARG A 295 -40.43 -25.52 -5.50
CA ARG A 295 -40.72 -25.48 -6.95
C ARG A 295 -40.12 -26.69 -7.68
N ALA A 296 -38.90 -27.10 -7.33
CA ALA A 296 -38.25 -28.26 -7.93
C ALA A 296 -38.96 -29.58 -7.55
N LYS A 297 -39.38 -29.72 -6.29
CA LYS A 297 -40.20 -30.86 -5.84
C LYS A 297 -41.55 -30.94 -6.56
N ALA A 298 -42.23 -29.81 -6.73
CA ALA A 298 -43.50 -29.75 -7.46
C ALA A 298 -43.36 -30.17 -8.93
N LEU A 299 -42.30 -29.71 -9.62
CA LEU A 299 -42.00 -30.11 -11.00
C LEU A 299 -41.66 -31.60 -11.14
N ALA A 300 -40.90 -32.16 -10.18
CA ALA A 300 -40.57 -33.59 -10.16
C ALA A 300 -41.81 -34.47 -9.95
N LEU A 301 -42.70 -34.09 -9.02
CA LEU A 301 -43.96 -34.79 -8.77
C LEU A 301 -44.91 -34.70 -9.97
N ALA A 302 -45.00 -33.53 -10.62
CA ALA A 302 -45.78 -33.35 -11.84
C ALA A 302 -45.27 -34.26 -12.98
N SER A 303 -43.95 -34.37 -13.16
CA SER A 303 -43.35 -35.28 -14.15
C SER A 303 -43.63 -36.77 -13.86
N GLN A 304 -43.60 -37.18 -12.60
CA GLN A 304 -43.96 -38.55 -12.19
C GLN A 304 -45.44 -38.85 -12.44
N ALA A 305 -46.33 -37.90 -12.15
CA ALA A 305 -47.76 -38.02 -12.44
C ALA A 305 -48.02 -38.19 -13.94
N SER A 306 -47.38 -37.37 -14.80
CA SER A 306 -47.49 -37.47 -16.26
C SER A 306 -46.97 -38.80 -16.82
N LYS A 307 -45.89 -39.35 -16.27
CA LYS A 307 -45.37 -40.68 -16.67
C LYS A 307 -46.30 -41.83 -16.27
N SER A 308 -46.96 -41.74 -15.11
CA SER A 308 -47.93 -42.78 -14.69
C SER A 308 -49.19 -42.80 -15.57
N LEU A 309 -49.56 -41.65 -16.14
CA LEU A 309 -50.72 -41.52 -17.02
C LEU A 309 -50.46 -42.07 -18.43
N HIS A 310 -49.22 -42.02 -18.92
CA HIS A 310 -48.83 -42.54 -20.25
C HIS A 310 -48.44 -44.03 -20.23
N GLY A 311 -48.30 -44.66 -19.06
CA GLY A 311 -48.01 -46.10 -18.91
C GLY A 311 -49.24 -46.99 -18.75
N ARG A 312 -50.45 -46.44 -18.89
CA ARG A 312 -51.74 -47.13 -18.70
C ARG A 312 -52.65 -47.11 -19.94
N SER A 313 -52.09 -46.90 -21.13
CA SER A 313 -52.80 -47.02 -22.42
C SER A 313 -52.34 -48.24 -23.19
#